data_AF-A0A2Z2J379-F1
#
_entry.id   AF-A0A2Z2J379-F1
#
_cell.length_a   1.000
_cell.length_b   1.000
_cell.length_c   1.000
_cell.angle_alpha   90.00
_cell.angle_beta   90.00
_cell.angle_gamma   90.00
#
_symmetry.space_group_name_H-M   'P 1'
#
loop_
_entity.id
_entity.type
_entity.pdbx_description
1 polymer ?
#
loop_
_entity_poly.entity_id
_entity_poly.type
_entity_poly.pdbx_seq_one_letter_code
_entity_poly.pdbx_strand_id
1 'polypeptide(L)'
;MANFKFELSKNFGRPTTSAANAANRNIKRIAESDKSLDAKAQEIANEFNRAYKRTGLDNFGTAIKPKIKELLTDGIIPTVSAVQPPR
;
A
#
# COMPACT_ATOMS: atom_id res chain seq x y z
N MET A 1 16.49 24.68 26.60
CA MET A 1 15.39 24.23 25.71
C MET A 1 16.01 23.39 24.60
N ALA A 2 15.66 22.11 24.52
CA ALA A 2 16.15 21.27 23.41
C ALA A 2 15.36 21.63 22.15
N ASN A 3 16.05 22.08 21.10
CA ASN A 3 15.45 22.29 19.78
C ASN A 3 15.18 20.93 19.16
N PHE A 4 13.96 20.42 19.31
CA PHE A 4 13.51 19.24 18.58
C PHE A 4 13.21 19.63 17.13
N LYS A 5 13.98 19.07 16.19
CA LYS A 5 13.76 19.26 14.75
C LYS A 5 13.14 17.99 14.18
N PHE A 6 11.89 18.08 13.71
CA PHE A 6 11.21 16.98 13.05
C PHE A 6 11.55 16.98 11.56
N GLU A 7 12.30 15.96 11.11
CA GLU A 7 12.63 15.77 9.69
C GLU A 7 12.12 14.40 9.23
N LEU A 8 11.30 14.41 8.18
CA LEU A 8 10.85 13.18 7.54
C LEU A 8 11.96 12.62 6.64
N SER A 9 12.05 11.30 6.55
CA SER A 9 12.97 10.67 5.59
C SER A 9 12.62 11.10 4.16
N LYS A 10 13.62 11.23 3.29
CA LYS A 10 13.42 11.61 1.87
C LYS A 10 12.44 10.68 1.13
N ASN A 11 12.30 9.46 1.62
CA ASN A 11 11.47 8.40 1.06
C ASN A 11 10.19 8.16 1.88
N PHE A 12 9.81 9.09 2.77
CA PHE A 12 8.62 8.94 3.59
C PHE A 12 7.37 8.79 2.70
N GLY A 13 6.63 7.69 2.87
CA GLY A 13 5.47 7.34 2.06
C GLY A 13 5.76 7.13 0.56
N ARG A 14 7.03 6.92 0.17
CA ARG A 14 7.44 6.78 -1.23
C ARG A 14 8.03 5.39 -1.49
N PRO A 15 7.18 4.40 -1.84
CA PRO A 15 7.66 3.10 -2.27
C PRO A 15 8.45 3.22 -3.58
N THR A 16 9.44 2.37 -3.78
CA THR A 16 10.17 2.35 -5.06
C THR A 16 9.27 1.89 -6.20
N THR A 17 9.56 2.31 -7.43
CA THR A 17 8.82 1.87 -8.62
C THR A 17 8.77 0.34 -8.73
N SER A 18 9.88 -0.35 -8.41
CA SER A 18 9.94 -1.81 -8.41
C SER A 18 8.98 -2.43 -7.38
N ALA A 19 8.95 -1.90 -6.15
CA ALA A 19 8.08 -2.39 -5.09
C ALA A 19 6.59 -2.15 -5.41
N ALA A 20 6.25 -0.96 -5.92
CA ALA A 20 4.88 -0.63 -6.33
C ALA A 20 4.42 -1.52 -7.49
N ASN A 21 5.25 -1.74 -8.51
CA ASN A 21 4.92 -2.60 -9.64
C ASN A 21 4.77 -4.07 -9.24
N ALA A 22 5.59 -4.56 -8.31
CA ALA A 22 5.45 -5.90 -7.76
C ALA A 22 4.12 -6.05 -6.99
N ALA A 23 3.83 -5.11 -6.09
CA ALA A 23 2.58 -5.10 -5.33
C ALA A 23 1.35 -5.03 -6.24
N ASN A 24 1.32 -4.12 -7.22
CA ASN A 24 0.18 -3.97 -8.13
C ASN A 24 -0.11 -5.25 -8.95
N ARG A 25 0.92 -5.98 -9.37
CA ARG A 25 0.74 -7.28 -10.04
C ARG A 25 0.10 -8.32 -9.12
N ASN A 26 0.53 -8.37 -7.85
CA ASN A 26 -0.04 -9.29 -6.87
C ASN A 26 -1.46 -8.91 -6.48
N ILE A 27 -1.71 -7.62 -6.24
CA ILE A 27 -3.04 -7.09 -5.90
C ILE A 27 -4.06 -7.46 -6.99
N LYS A 28 -3.70 -7.31 -8.27
CA LYS A 28 -4.57 -7.72 -9.38
C LYS A 28 -4.94 -9.21 -9.31
N ARG A 29 -3.94 -10.08 -9.14
CA ARG A 29 -4.16 -11.54 -9.01
C ARG A 29 -5.02 -11.89 -7.79
N ILE A 30 -4.84 -11.21 -6.66
CA ILE A 30 -5.63 -11.42 -5.45
C ILE A 30 -7.08 -10.99 -5.68
N ALA A 31 -7.30 -9.82 -6.29
CA ALA A 31 -8.64 -9.31 -6.59
C ALA A 31 -9.42 -10.27 -7.51
N GLU A 32 -8.75 -10.89 -8.49
CA GLU A 32 -9.31 -11.85 -9.44
C GLU A 32 -9.46 -13.28 -8.88
N SER A 33 -8.94 -13.58 -7.68
CA SER A 33 -9.01 -14.92 -7.09
C SER A 33 -10.42 -15.30 -6.59
N ASP A 34 -10.70 -16.59 -6.39
CA ASP A 34 -11.97 -17.09 -5.85
C ASP A 34 -12.04 -17.04 -4.30
N LYS A 35 -11.28 -16.12 -3.69
CA LYS A 35 -11.25 -15.96 -2.23
C LYS A 35 -12.41 -15.11 -1.73
N SER A 36 -12.74 -15.28 -0.46
CA SER A 36 -13.69 -14.38 0.21
C SER A 36 -13.20 -12.93 0.19
N LEU A 37 -14.14 -11.98 0.20
CA LEU A 37 -13.83 -10.55 0.19
C LEU A 37 -12.88 -10.15 1.34
N ASP A 38 -13.06 -10.74 2.53
CA ASP A 38 -12.20 -10.42 3.68
C ASP A 38 -10.76 -10.93 3.48
N ALA A 39 -10.61 -12.14 2.92
CA ALA A 39 -9.30 -12.70 2.59
C ALA A 39 -8.60 -11.87 1.50
N LYS A 40 -9.33 -11.44 0.46
CA LYS A 40 -8.80 -10.53 -0.57
C LYS A 40 -8.31 -9.22 0.06
N ALA A 41 -9.13 -8.60 0.90
CA ALA A 41 -8.78 -7.34 1.55
C ALA A 41 -7.54 -7.48 2.46
N GLN A 42 -7.45 -8.59 3.21
CA GLN A 42 -6.29 -8.87 4.06
C GLN A 42 -5.00 -9.08 3.26
N GLU A 43 -5.06 -9.84 2.16
CA GLU A 43 -3.90 -10.10 1.32
C GLU A 43 -3.45 -8.84 0.58
N ILE A 44 -4.39 -8.02 0.09
CA ILE A 44 -4.08 -6.72 -0.52
C ILE A 44 -3.46 -5.78 0.51
N ALA A 45 -3.99 -5.72 1.74
CA ALA A 45 -3.39 -4.97 2.84
C ALA A 45 -1.93 -5.39 3.10
N ASN A 46 -1.62 -6.68 3.01
CA ASN A 46 -0.26 -7.19 3.14
C ASN A 46 0.65 -6.73 1.98
N GLU A 47 0.14 -6.67 0.74
CA GLU A 47 0.90 -6.12 -0.40
C GLU A 47 1.19 -4.63 -0.24
N PHE A 48 0.24 -3.85 0.29
CA PHE A 48 0.49 -2.46 0.69
C PHE A 48 1.59 -2.37 1.75
N ASN A 49 1.53 -3.18 2.82
CA ASN A 49 2.56 -3.21 3.87
C ASN A 49 3.94 -3.57 3.31
N ARG A 50 4.01 -4.50 2.36
CA ARG A 50 5.25 -4.88 1.68
C ARG A 50 5.80 -3.74 0.84
N ALA A 51 4.95 -3.04 0.10
CA ALA A 51 5.37 -1.95 -0.76
C ALA A 51 5.88 -0.74 0.04
N TYR A 52 5.17 -0.35 1.10
CA TYR A 52 5.52 0.79 1.95
C TYR A 52 6.56 0.46 3.04
N LYS A 53 7.08 -0.77 3.07
CA LYS A 53 8.11 -1.16 4.03
C LYS A 53 9.31 -0.22 3.97
N ARG A 54 9.78 0.26 5.13
CA ARG A 54 10.89 1.24 5.27
C ARG A 54 10.62 2.62 4.67
N THR A 55 9.36 2.95 4.38
CA THR A 55 8.95 4.30 3.97
C THR A 55 8.40 5.11 5.16
N GLY A 56 8.45 4.59 6.39
CA GLY A 56 7.83 5.22 7.57
C GLY A 56 6.30 5.08 7.60
N LEU A 57 5.70 4.41 6.62
CA LEU A 57 4.30 3.98 6.59
C LEU A 57 4.18 2.46 6.75
N ASP A 58 5.04 1.88 7.61
CA ASP A 58 4.98 0.46 7.93
C ASP A 58 3.59 0.14 8.54
N ASN A 59 2.93 -0.91 8.04
CA ASN A 59 1.56 -1.30 8.39
C ASN A 59 0.41 -0.42 7.85
N PHE A 60 0.70 0.50 6.92
CA PHE A 60 -0.34 1.33 6.28
C PHE A 60 -1.48 0.50 5.69
N GLY A 61 -1.16 -0.58 4.98
CA GLY A 61 -2.15 -1.51 4.42
C GLY A 61 -3.08 -2.10 5.46
N THR A 62 -2.56 -2.48 6.62
CA THR A 62 -3.37 -2.98 7.74
C THR A 62 -4.35 -1.90 8.23
N ALA A 63 -3.88 -0.66 8.37
CA ALA A 63 -4.71 0.46 8.81
C ALA A 63 -5.86 0.76 7.82
N ILE A 64 -5.62 0.58 6.52
CA ILE A 64 -6.62 0.82 5.47
C ILE A 64 -7.40 -0.42 5.03
N LYS A 65 -7.25 -1.57 5.69
CA LYS A 65 -7.99 -2.81 5.33
C LYS A 65 -9.50 -2.58 5.20
N PRO A 66 -10.19 -1.87 6.12
CA PRO A 66 -11.62 -1.60 5.97
C PRO A 66 -11.94 -0.87 4.66
N LYS A 67 -11.11 0.11 4.28
CA LYS A 67 -11.27 0.85 3.03
C LYS A 67 -10.97 0.00 1.80
N ILE A 68 -9.96 -0.87 1.86
CA ILE A 68 -9.68 -1.84 0.79
C ILE A 68 -10.91 -2.74 0.57
N LYS A 69 -11.54 -3.21 1.64
CA LYS A 69 -12.74 -4.05 1.56
C LYS A 69 -13.91 -3.31 0.90
N GLU A 70 -14.14 -2.05 1.29
CA GLU A 70 -15.14 -1.17 0.67
C GLU A 70 -14.89 -1.01 -0.84
N LEU A 71 -13.67 -0.68 -1.25
CA LEU A 71 -13.32 -0.52 -2.67
C LEU A 71 -13.58 -1.81 -3.47
N LEU A 72 -13.23 -2.98 -2.91
CA LEU A 72 -13.48 -4.25 -3.57
C LEU A 72 -14.97 -4.57 -3.69
N THR A 73 -15.80 -4.16 -2.72
CA THR A 73 -17.26 -4.25 -2.82
C THR A 73 -17.79 -3.42 -3.98
N ASP A 74 -17.20 -2.24 -4.20
CA ASP A 74 -17.55 -1.33 -5.30
C ASP A 74 -16.94 -1.77 -6.65
N GLY A 75 -16.24 -2.91 -6.71
CA GLY A 75 -15.57 -3.40 -7.92
C GLY A 75 -14.28 -2.66 -8.27
N ILE A 76 -13.75 -1.84 -7.36
CA ILE A 76 -12.53 -1.06 -7.54
C ILE A 76 -11.33 -1.82 -6.98
N ILE A 77 -10.31 -2.03 -7.82
CA ILE A 77 -9.05 -2.63 -7.40
C ILE A 77 -8.08 -1.51 -6.99
N PRO A 78 -7.69 -1.42 -5.70
CA PRO A 78 -6.76 -0.40 -5.25
C PRO A 78 -5.35 -0.64 -5.82
N THR A 79 -4.59 0.44 -6.01
CA THR A 79 -3.21 0.36 -6.51
C THR A 79 -2.26 1.12 -5.59
N VAL A 80 -1.02 0.64 -5.52
CA VAL A 80 0.11 1.34 -4.89
C VAL A 80 0.67 2.31 -5.92
N SER A 81 0.69 3.60 -5.57
CA SER A 81 1.27 4.64 -6.42
C SER A 81 2.79 4.65 -6.29
N ALA A 82 3.50 4.52 -7.41
CA ALA A 82 4.91 4.86 -7.49
C ALA A 82 5.03 6.36 -7.74
N VAL A 83 5.25 7.16 -6.69
CA VAL A 83 5.55 8.58 -6.89
C VAL A 83 6.98 8.70 -7.44
N GLN A 84 7.12 8.80 -8.76
CA GLN A 84 8.23 9.57 -9.32
C GLN A 84 7.79 11.04 -9.30
N PRO A 85 8.60 11.98 -8.76
CA PRO A 85 8.44 13.37 -9.16
C PRO A 85 8.54 13.41 -10.70
N PRO A 86 7.73 14.23 -11.40
CA PRO A 86 7.99 14.50 -12.81
C PRO A 86 9.47 14.88 -12.97
N ARG A 87 10.13 14.24 -13.94
CA ARG A 87 11.52 14.56 -14.30
C ARG A 87 11.62 15.98 -14.84
#